data_AF-A0A285XSF9-F1
#
_entry.id   AF-A0A285XSF9-F1
#
_cell.length_a   1.000
_cell.length_b   1.000
_cell.length_c   1.000
_cell.angle_alpha   90.00
_cell.angle_beta   90.00
_cell.angle_gamma   90.00
#
_symmetry.space_group_name_H-M   'P 1'
#
loop_
_entity.id
_entity.type
_entity.pdbx_description
1 polymer ?
#
loop_
_entity_poly.entity_id
_entity_poly.type
_entity_poly.pdbx_seq_one_letter_code
_entity_poly.pdbx_strand_id
1 'polypeptide(L)'
;MKVARIVLVVVGVLVIAFGAYVMVTTVRPNRIWGLATWLLGAVILHDAILSPFVVAVGLLLRRTGRTLQVWALVVVQAVVVLGSVLALVVLPEIAAKAHGTKNDTVLPFDYGLRLLVVEGVLVLVVVAVLVVALRRRRTATSTG
;
A
#
# COMPACT_ATOMS: atom_id res chain seq x y z
N MET A 1 20.97 -4.69 -23.36
CA MET A 1 19.53 -4.86 -22.98
C MET A 1 19.05 -6.32 -23.00
N LYS A 2 19.37 -7.14 -24.01
CA LYS A 2 18.93 -8.55 -24.06
C LYS A 2 19.45 -9.42 -22.90
N VAL A 3 20.75 -9.29 -22.57
CA VAL A 3 21.37 -10.06 -21.46
C VAL A 3 20.71 -9.74 -20.12
N ALA A 4 20.56 -8.46 -19.79
CA ALA A 4 19.88 -8.04 -18.56
C ALA A 4 18.44 -8.57 -18.47
N ARG A 5 17.68 -8.55 -19.58
CA ARG A 5 16.33 -9.12 -19.62
C ARG A 5 16.35 -10.63 -19.37
N ILE A 6 17.25 -11.37 -20.03
CA ILE A 6 17.38 -12.82 -19.84
C ILE A 6 17.75 -13.13 -18.38
N VAL A 7 18.70 -12.40 -17.81
CA VAL A 7 19.09 -12.56 -16.41
C VAL A 7 17.90 -12.33 -15.48
N LEU A 8 17.14 -11.25 -15.66
CA LEU A 8 15.95 -10.98 -14.85
C LEU A 8 14.88 -12.07 -14.97
N VAL A 9 14.65 -12.59 -16.19
CA VAL A 9 13.70 -13.70 -16.41
C VAL A 9 14.18 -14.96 -15.70
N VAL A 10 15.44 -15.34 -15.86
CA VAL A 10 16.02 -16.53 -15.23
C VAL A 10 15.96 -16.41 -13.71
N VAL A 11 16.37 -15.26 -13.15
CA VAL A 11 16.28 -15.00 -11.71
C VAL A 11 14.84 -15.07 -11.22
N GLY A 12 13.89 -14.46 -11.93
CA GLY A 12 12.47 -14.51 -11.56
C GLY A 12 11.93 -15.94 -11.55
N VAL A 13 12.25 -16.73 -12.57
CA VAL A 13 11.86 -18.15 -12.65
C VAL A 13 12.46 -18.96 -11.51
N LEU A 14 13.75 -18.75 -11.20
CA LEU A 14 14.41 -19.44 -10.08
C LEU A 14 13.77 -19.08 -8.72
N VAL A 15 13.42 -17.82 -8.50
CA VAL A 15 12.73 -17.37 -7.27
C VAL A 15 11.33 -18.00 -7.17
N ILE A 16 10.57 -18.05 -8.27
CA ILE A 16 9.25 -18.70 -8.29
C ILE A 16 9.38 -20.21 -8.01
N ALA A 17 10.33 -20.87 -8.66
CA ALA A 17 10.58 -22.30 -8.46
C ALA A 17 11.00 -22.59 -7.01
N PHE A 18 11.86 -21.76 -6.43
CA PHE A 18 12.25 -21.85 -5.03
C PHE A 18 11.06 -21.65 -4.09
N GLY A 19 10.21 -20.65 -4.35
CA GLY A 19 8.98 -20.43 -3.57
C GLY A 19 8.02 -21.62 -3.64
N ALA A 20 7.83 -22.20 -4.82
CA ALA A 20 7.01 -23.40 -5.01
C ALA A 20 7.59 -24.62 -4.28
N TYR A 21 8.91 -24.80 -4.32
CA TYR A 21 9.61 -25.84 -3.56
C TYR A 21 9.37 -25.67 -2.06
N VAL A 22 9.63 -24.49 -1.50
CA VAL A 22 9.42 -24.18 -0.07
C VAL A 22 7.96 -24.39 0.33
N MET A 23 7.00 -24.02 -0.54
CA MET A 23 5.58 -24.21 -0.29
C MET A 23 5.23 -25.70 -0.13
N VAL A 24 5.72 -26.56 -1.03
CA VAL A 24 5.41 -28.01 -0.99
C VAL A 24 6.15 -28.72 0.16
N THR A 25 7.37 -28.29 0.50
CA THR A 25 8.16 -28.96 1.54
C THR A 25 7.83 -28.51 2.96
N THR A 26 7.33 -27.28 3.14
CA THR A 26 7.19 -26.66 4.47
C THR A 26 5.72 -26.49 4.89
N VAL A 27 4.80 -26.32 3.94
CA VAL A 27 3.39 -26.05 4.23
C VAL A 27 2.59 -27.35 4.18
N ARG A 28 1.76 -27.58 5.21
CA ARG A 28 0.85 -28.73 5.22
C ARG A 28 -0.11 -28.64 4.02
N PRO A 29 -0.43 -29.74 3.33
CA PRO A 29 -1.26 -29.71 2.11
C PRO A 29 -2.60 -28.98 2.27
N ASN A 30 -3.25 -29.09 3.43
CA ASN A 30 -4.54 -28.42 3.67
C ASN A 30 -4.45 -26.88 3.75
N ARG A 31 -3.24 -26.30 3.94
CA ARG A 31 -3.01 -24.85 4.06
C ARG A 31 -2.48 -24.21 2.79
N ILE A 32 -2.09 -25.02 1.80
CA ILE A 32 -1.60 -24.55 0.50
C ILE A 32 -2.68 -23.72 -0.21
N TRP A 33 -3.93 -24.18 -0.18
CA TRP A 33 -5.05 -23.45 -0.78
C TRP A 33 -5.29 -22.10 -0.10
N GLY A 34 -5.22 -22.03 1.23
CA GLY A 34 -5.35 -20.78 1.96
C GLY A 34 -4.21 -19.79 1.66
N LEU A 35 -2.99 -20.30 1.49
CA LEU A 35 -1.86 -19.48 1.08
C LEU A 35 -2.02 -18.97 -0.37
N ALA A 36 -2.43 -19.85 -1.29
CA ALA A 36 -2.65 -19.50 -2.69
C ALA A 36 -3.76 -18.47 -2.85
N THR A 37 -4.89 -18.62 -2.15
CA THR A 37 -5.98 -17.63 -2.18
C THR A 37 -5.56 -16.30 -1.58
N TRP A 38 -4.76 -16.31 -0.51
CA TRP A 38 -4.20 -15.08 0.05
C TRP A 38 -3.24 -14.37 -0.90
N LEU A 39 -2.30 -15.10 -1.51
CA LEU A 39 -1.36 -14.54 -2.48
C LEU A 39 -2.10 -13.93 -3.68
N LEU A 40 -3.06 -14.67 -4.24
CA LEU A 40 -3.86 -14.20 -5.37
C LEU A 40 -4.72 -13.00 -4.97
N GLY A 41 -5.37 -13.06 -3.80
CA GLY A 41 -6.16 -11.97 -3.26
C GLY A 41 -5.36 -10.69 -3.05
N ALA A 42 -4.13 -10.80 -2.53
CA ALA A 42 -3.23 -9.67 -2.35
C ALA A 42 -2.83 -9.02 -3.69
N VAL A 43 -2.51 -9.82 -4.72
CA VAL A 43 -2.20 -9.32 -6.07
C VAL A 43 -3.40 -8.60 -6.67
N ILE A 44 -4.59 -9.22 -6.62
CA ILE A 44 -5.82 -8.61 -7.14
C ILE A 44 -6.14 -7.30 -6.41
N LEU A 45 -6.07 -7.30 -5.08
CA LEU A 45 -6.30 -6.10 -4.28
C LEU A 45 -5.31 -4.99 -4.63
N HIS A 46 -4.04 -5.33 -4.88
CA HIS A 46 -3.04 -4.34 -5.27
C HIS A 46 -3.25 -3.78 -6.68
N ASP A 47 -3.40 -4.66 -7.67
CA ASP A 47 -3.38 -4.28 -9.09
C ASP A 47 -4.75 -3.78 -9.56
N ALA A 48 -5.84 -4.39 -9.09
CA ALA A 48 -7.19 -4.08 -9.54
C ALA A 48 -7.91 -3.03 -8.68
N ILE A 49 -7.45 -2.77 -7.45
CA ILE A 49 -8.11 -1.82 -6.53
C ILE A 49 -7.16 -0.70 -6.14
N LEU A 50 -6.02 -1.00 -5.48
CA LEU A 50 -5.14 0.04 -4.95
C LEU A 50 -4.50 0.89 -6.06
N SER A 51 -3.94 0.26 -7.08
CA SER A 51 -3.32 0.95 -8.21
C SER A 51 -4.29 1.89 -8.95
N PRO A 52 -5.48 1.45 -9.40
CA PRO A 52 -6.45 2.34 -10.04
C PRO A 52 -7.01 3.38 -9.07
N PHE A 53 -7.15 3.08 -7.78
CA PHE A 53 -7.55 4.08 -6.77
C PHE A 53 -6.52 5.22 -6.66
N VAL A 54 -5.23 4.89 -6.54
CA VAL A 54 -4.14 5.88 -6.51
C VAL A 54 -4.14 6.74 -7.78
N VAL A 55 -4.31 6.11 -8.95
CA VAL A 55 -4.40 6.81 -10.23
C VAL A 55 -5.64 7.70 -10.29
N ALA A 56 -6.80 7.22 -9.85
CA ALA A 56 -8.05 7.97 -9.83
C ALA A 56 -7.96 9.18 -8.90
N VAL A 57 -7.41 9.02 -7.69
CA VAL A 57 -7.15 10.14 -6.76
C VAL A 57 -6.21 11.16 -7.40
N GLY A 58 -5.11 10.69 -8.00
CA GLY A 58 -4.18 11.56 -8.72
C GLY A 58 -4.84 12.32 -9.88
N LEU A 59 -5.71 11.67 -10.65
CA LEU A 59 -6.47 12.27 -11.74
C LEU A 59 -7.52 13.27 -11.23
N LEU A 60 -8.27 12.93 -10.18
CA LEU A 60 -9.24 13.82 -9.55
C LEU A 60 -8.56 15.07 -9.00
N LEU A 61 -7.44 14.90 -8.29
CA LEU A 61 -6.64 16.03 -7.81
C LEU A 61 -6.10 16.89 -8.94
N ARG A 62 -5.66 16.30 -10.06
CA ARG A 62 -5.20 17.06 -11.25
C ARG A 62 -6.34 17.78 -11.97
N ARG A 63 -7.52 17.15 -12.08
CA ARG A 63 -8.72 17.74 -12.68
C ARG A 63 -9.24 18.92 -11.88
N THR A 64 -9.30 18.79 -10.56
CA THR A 64 -9.64 19.89 -9.64
C THR A 64 -8.49 20.91 -9.54
N GLY A 65 -7.26 20.43 -9.77
CA GLY A 65 -6.00 21.12 -9.53
C GLY A 65 -5.33 21.71 -10.77
N ARG A 66 -6.08 22.34 -11.68
CA ARG A 66 -5.49 23.34 -12.60
C ARG A 66 -4.75 24.49 -11.85
N THR A 67 -4.75 24.46 -10.51
CA THR A 67 -4.22 25.48 -9.60
C THR A 67 -3.40 24.93 -8.41
N LEU A 68 -3.23 23.62 -8.23
CA LEU A 68 -2.44 23.04 -7.13
C LEU A 68 -0.98 22.82 -7.57
N GLN A 69 -0.02 23.17 -6.70
CA GLN A 69 1.41 23.01 -6.98
C GLN A 69 1.81 21.53 -7.04
N VAL A 70 2.69 21.16 -7.99
CA VAL A 70 3.11 19.78 -8.26
C VAL A 70 3.63 19.06 -7.00
N TRP A 71 4.38 19.75 -6.13
CA TRP A 71 4.92 19.17 -4.91
C TRP A 71 3.82 18.65 -3.96
N ALA A 72 2.68 19.36 -3.87
CA ALA A 72 1.58 18.95 -3.01
C ALA A 72 0.92 17.67 -3.53
N LEU A 73 0.79 17.55 -4.86
CA LEU A 73 0.28 16.34 -5.51
C LEU A 73 1.18 15.12 -5.23
N VAL A 74 2.50 15.30 -5.32
CA VAL A 74 3.48 14.23 -5.04
C VAL A 74 3.37 13.76 -3.60
N VAL A 75 3.27 14.68 -2.62
CA VAL A 75 3.13 14.30 -1.20
C VAL A 75 1.82 13.56 -0.95
N VAL A 76 0.70 14.05 -1.50
CA VAL A 76 -0.60 13.37 -1.35
C VAL A 76 -0.53 11.96 -1.94
N GLN A 77 0.03 11.81 -3.14
CA GLN A 77 0.18 10.51 -3.78
C GLN A 77 1.05 9.57 -2.94
N ALA A 78 2.18 10.06 -2.41
CA ALA A 78 3.05 9.28 -1.54
C ALA A 78 2.34 8.81 -0.27
N VAL A 79 1.55 9.69 0.36
CA VAL A 79 0.77 9.34 1.55
C VAL A 79 -0.30 8.29 1.25
N VAL A 80 -1.03 8.42 0.14
CA VAL A 80 -2.06 7.44 -0.25
C VAL A 80 -1.42 6.07 -0.51
N VAL A 81 -0.28 6.02 -1.18
CA VAL A 81 0.46 4.78 -1.41
C VAL A 81 0.92 4.17 -0.08
N LEU A 82 1.49 4.99 0.82
CA LEU A 82 1.97 4.53 2.12
C LEU A 82 0.83 3.96 2.98
N GLY A 83 -0.28 4.68 3.12
CA GLY A 83 -1.45 4.20 3.86
C GLY A 83 -2.03 2.93 3.26
N SER A 84 -2.12 2.85 1.93
CA SER A 84 -2.57 1.64 1.23
C SER A 84 -1.71 0.41 1.54
N VAL A 85 -0.39 0.57 1.54
CA VAL A 85 0.56 -0.52 1.84
C VAL A 85 0.47 -0.92 3.32
N LEU A 86 0.39 0.06 4.23
CA LEU A 86 0.24 -0.21 5.66
C LEU A 86 -1.06 -0.96 5.96
N ALA A 87 -2.19 -0.52 5.40
CA ALA A 87 -3.46 -1.22 5.54
C ALA A 87 -3.39 -2.65 4.99
N LEU A 88 -2.78 -2.85 3.81
CA LEU A 88 -2.63 -4.17 3.19
C LEU A 88 -1.87 -5.15 4.10
N VAL A 89 -0.86 -4.67 4.84
CA VAL A 89 -0.04 -5.50 5.74
C VAL A 89 -0.72 -5.71 7.09
N VAL A 90 -1.34 -4.68 7.66
CA VAL A 90 -1.87 -4.71 9.04
C VAL A 90 -3.27 -5.33 9.12
N LEU A 91 -4.10 -5.22 8.06
CA LEU A 91 -5.45 -5.84 8.06
C LEU A 91 -5.41 -7.36 8.28
N PRO A 92 -4.50 -8.14 7.64
CA PRO A 92 -4.30 -9.55 7.96
C PRO A 92 -3.92 -9.80 9.42
N GLU A 93 -3.10 -8.93 10.03
CA GLU A 93 -2.69 -9.07 11.44
C GLU A 93 -3.87 -8.87 12.39
N ILE A 94 -4.73 -7.88 12.10
CA ILE A 94 -5.98 -7.65 12.85
C ILE A 94 -6.90 -8.87 12.71
N ALA A 95 -7.09 -9.37 11.49
CA ALA A 95 -7.90 -10.56 11.25
C ALA A 95 -7.32 -11.78 11.97
N ALA A 96 -6.01 -11.99 11.92
CA ALA A 96 -5.33 -13.10 12.60
C ALA A 96 -5.51 -13.03 14.13
N LYS A 97 -5.44 -11.83 14.72
CA LYS A 97 -5.69 -11.63 16.15
C LYS A 97 -7.15 -11.93 16.52
N ALA A 98 -8.11 -11.56 15.68
CA ALA A 98 -9.52 -11.83 15.90
C ALA A 98 -9.88 -13.33 15.89
N HIS A 99 -9.14 -14.16 15.14
CA HIS A 99 -9.32 -15.62 15.11
C HIS A 99 -8.75 -16.33 16.35
N GLY A 100 -8.10 -15.60 17.26
CA GLY A 100 -7.48 -16.12 18.48
C GLY A 100 -6.05 -16.59 18.26
N THR A 101 -5.15 -16.17 19.15
CA THR A 101 -3.75 -16.61 19.18
C THR A 101 -3.57 -17.68 20.24
N LYS A 102 -2.81 -18.75 19.93
CA LYS A 102 -2.41 -19.73 20.95
C LYS A 102 -1.36 -19.20 21.93
N ASN A 103 -0.74 -18.07 21.59
CA ASN A 103 0.28 -17.41 22.38
C ASN A 103 0.16 -15.89 22.18
N ASP A 104 -0.09 -15.17 23.26
CA ASP A 104 -0.38 -13.73 23.24
C ASP A 104 0.85 -12.87 22.91
N THR A 105 2.05 -13.45 22.96
CA THR A 105 3.28 -12.75 22.55
C THR A 105 3.44 -12.65 21.04
N VAL A 106 2.64 -13.38 20.25
CA VAL A 106 2.71 -13.38 18.78
C VAL A 106 2.09 -12.10 18.19
N LEU A 107 0.98 -11.64 18.75
CA LEU A 107 0.27 -10.42 18.34
C LEU A 107 -0.02 -9.54 19.58
N PRO A 108 1.02 -9.01 20.24
CA PRO A 108 0.88 -8.39 21.56
C PRO A 108 0.13 -7.06 21.50
N PHE A 109 0.15 -6.39 20.34
CA PHE A 109 -0.33 -5.02 20.21
C PHE A 109 -1.77 -4.92 19.73
N ASP A 110 -2.40 -3.78 20.00
CA ASP A 110 -3.66 -3.40 19.33
C ASP A 110 -3.34 -2.85 17.94
N TYR A 111 -3.38 -3.73 16.94
CA TYR A 111 -3.11 -3.41 15.55
C TYR A 111 -4.21 -2.53 14.94
N GLY A 112 -5.45 -2.62 15.43
CA GLY A 112 -6.56 -1.77 15.00
C GLY A 112 -6.33 -0.32 15.41
N LEU A 113 -6.02 -0.11 16.69
CA LEU A 113 -5.70 1.22 17.21
C LEU A 113 -4.45 1.80 16.53
N ARG A 114 -3.39 1.01 16.37
CA ARG A 114 -2.15 1.47 15.71
C ARG A 114 -2.36 1.87 14.26
N LEU A 115 -3.09 1.06 13.49
CA LEU A 115 -3.42 1.40 12.11
C LEU A 115 -4.24 2.69 12.06
N LEU A 116 -5.27 2.82 12.90
CA LEU A 116 -6.10 4.02 12.98
C LEU A 116 -5.28 5.28 13.31
N VAL A 117 -4.35 5.18 14.26
CA VAL A 117 -3.46 6.30 14.62
C VAL A 117 -2.58 6.70 13.44
N VAL A 118 -1.93 5.74 12.77
CA VAL A 118 -1.03 6.04 11.66
C VAL A 118 -1.80 6.59 10.45
N GLU A 119 -2.92 5.98 10.08
CA GLU A 119 -3.79 6.48 9.01
C GLU A 119 -4.32 7.88 9.35
N GLY A 120 -4.70 8.13 10.60
CA GLY A 120 -5.10 9.45 11.08
C GLY A 120 -4.00 10.49 10.89
N VAL A 121 -2.76 10.18 11.26
CA VAL A 121 -1.60 11.05 11.04
C VAL A 121 -1.36 11.31 9.55
N LEU A 122 -1.46 10.29 8.71
CA LEU A 122 -1.32 10.42 7.26
C LEU A 122 -2.38 11.34 6.65
N VAL A 123 -3.64 11.20 7.07
CA VAL A 123 -4.73 12.10 6.68
C VAL A 123 -4.44 13.54 7.11
N LEU A 124 -3.95 13.74 8.35
CA LEU A 124 -3.57 15.08 8.83
C LEU A 124 -2.45 15.70 7.99
N VAL A 125 -1.45 14.92 7.58
CA VAL A 125 -0.39 15.38 6.67
C VAL A 125 -0.97 15.84 5.33
N VAL A 126 -1.87 15.05 4.73
CA VAL A 126 -2.55 15.41 3.47
C VAL A 126 -3.31 16.72 3.62
N VAL A 127 -4.11 16.86 4.68
CA VAL A 127 -4.88 18.08 4.96
C VAL A 127 -3.95 19.28 5.12
N ALA A 128 -2.88 19.16 5.90
CA ALA A 128 -1.91 20.23 6.10
C ALA A 128 -1.25 20.68 4.80
N VAL A 129 -0.81 19.73 3.97
CA VAL A 129 -0.20 20.00 2.66
C VAL A 129 -1.16 20.72 1.72
N LEU A 130 -2.42 20.26 1.65
CA LEU A 130 -3.44 20.91 0.83
C LEU A 130 -3.74 22.33 1.30
N VAL A 131 -3.85 22.55 2.62
CA VAL A 131 -4.04 23.89 3.20
C VAL A 131 -2.87 24.82 2.87
N VAL A 132 -1.62 24.35 3.01
CA VAL A 132 -0.42 25.14 2.68
C VAL A 132 -0.39 25.49 1.19
N ALA A 133 -0.67 24.52 0.31
CA ALA A 133 -0.69 24.74 -1.13
C ALA A 133 -1.75 25.78 -1.54
N LEU A 134 -2.95 25.71 -0.95
CA LEU A 134 -4.02 26.67 -1.19
C LEU A 134 -3.69 28.07 -0.66
N ARG A 135 -3.05 28.17 0.52
CA ARG A 135 -2.63 29.46 1.10
C ARG A 135 -1.57 30.14 0.24
N ARG A 136 -0.52 29.41 -0.18
CA ARG A 136 0.56 29.95 -1.03
C ARG A 136 0.05 30.47 -2.37
N ARG A 137 -1.01 29.88 -2.91
CA ARG A 137 -1.66 30.37 -4.12
C ARG A 137 -2.33 31.73 -3.91
N ARG A 138 -3.08 31.92 -2.82
CA ARG A 138 -3.80 33.17 -2.55
C ARG A 138 -2.87 34.37 -2.44
N THR A 139 -1.69 34.19 -1.85
CA THR A 139 -0.66 35.24 -1.75
C THR A 139 -0.09 35.63 -3.11
N ALA A 140 0.13 34.66 -4.00
CA ALA A 140 0.65 34.93 -5.35
C ALA A 140 -0.34 35.69 -6.24
N THR A 141 -1.66 35.54 -6.03
CA THR A 141 -2.69 36.29 -6.77
C THR A 141 -2.97 37.69 -6.21
N SER A 142 -2.46 38.04 -5.03
CA SER A 142 -2.68 39.35 -4.38
C SER A 142 -1.64 40.41 -4.76
N THR A 143 -0.59 40.03 -5.49
CA THR A 143 0.60 40.87 -5.77
C THR A 143 0.78 41.20 -7.26
N GLY A 144 -0.18 40.84 -8.11
CA GLY A 144 -0.23 41.23 -9.53
C GLY A 144 -1.55 41.90 -9.86
#